data_AF-A0A3D0M7R7-F1
#
_entry.id   AF-A0A3D0M7R7-F1
#
_cell.length_a   1.000
_cell.length_b   1.000
_cell.length_c   1.000
_cell.angle_alpha   90.00
_cell.angle_beta   90.00
_cell.angle_gamma   90.00
#
_symmetry.space_group_name_H-M   'P 1'
#
loop_
_entity.id
_entity.type
_entity.pdbx_description
1 polymer ?
#
loop_
_entity_poly.entity_id
_entity_poly.type
_entity_poly.pdbx_seq_one_letter_code
_entity_poly.pdbx_strand_id
1 'polypeptide(L)'
;MDRRLTFRLGESNPSYGLEDKSSAKPGLFTDYDGFYAFLLATHKLGQYEDTGLTPAEVAELAQAKADGRVVVLPCKRGDMVYFIGINYTKCSAYGTEYDEVCCAGCEEPCDSEKTRNVYMTQAEDTRWILRRLNDFGRIYFITREEAEKALRESDNNAID
;
A
#
# COMPACT_ATOMS: atom_id res chain seq x y z
N MET A 1 -53.16 1.58 11.30
CA MET A 1 -52.10 1.98 10.35
C MET A 1 -51.08 0.86 10.34
N ASP A 2 -51.26 -0.09 9.42
CA ASP A 2 -50.48 -1.32 9.32
C ASP A 2 -49.28 -1.07 8.40
N ARG A 3 -48.09 -0.86 8.97
CA ARG A 3 -46.84 -0.72 8.19
C ARG A 3 -46.22 -2.10 8.05
N ARG A 4 -46.64 -2.84 7.02
CA ARG A 4 -45.87 -3.97 6.50
C ARG A 4 -44.50 -3.47 6.05
N LEU A 5 -43.46 -3.85 6.77
CA LEU A 5 -42.07 -3.71 6.33
C LEU A 5 -41.87 -4.62 5.10
N THR A 6 -42.09 -4.10 3.90
CA THR A 6 -41.72 -4.79 2.67
C THR A 6 -40.24 -4.58 2.41
N PHE A 7 -39.40 -5.51 2.87
CA PHE A 7 -38.03 -5.65 2.37
C PHE A 7 -38.11 -6.07 0.90
N ARG A 8 -37.77 -5.17 -0.03
CA ARG A 8 -37.65 -5.51 -1.44
C ARG A 8 -36.24 -6.03 -1.70
N LEU A 9 -36.06 -7.35 -1.57
CA LEU A 9 -34.90 -8.02 -2.15
C LEU A 9 -35.02 -7.91 -3.68
N GLY A 10 -34.00 -7.33 -4.34
CA GLY A 10 -33.80 -7.50 -5.78
C GLY A 10 -33.89 -6.26 -6.70
N GLU A 11 -34.07 -5.04 -6.22
CA GLU A 11 -34.17 -3.87 -7.15
C GLU A 11 -32.81 -3.26 -7.54
N SER A 12 -31.71 -3.54 -6.83
CA SER A 12 -30.38 -2.94 -7.11
C SER A 12 -29.30 -3.91 -7.58
N ASN A 13 -29.59 -5.22 -7.69
CA ASN A 13 -28.60 -6.19 -8.18
C ASN A 13 -29.32 -7.36 -8.91
N PRO A 14 -29.30 -7.42 -10.26
CA PRO A 14 -30.08 -8.39 -11.03
C PRO A 14 -29.62 -9.85 -10.89
N SER A 15 -28.52 -10.11 -10.18
CA SER A 15 -27.97 -11.45 -9.95
C SER A 15 -28.68 -12.26 -8.86
N TYR A 16 -29.56 -11.66 -8.04
CA TYR A 16 -30.14 -12.32 -6.85
C TYR A 16 -31.68 -12.33 -6.83
N GLY A 17 -32.32 -12.44 -8.00
CA GLY A 17 -33.76 -12.72 -8.06
C GLY A 17 -34.06 -14.17 -7.68
N LEU A 18 -35.15 -14.43 -6.95
CA LEU A 18 -35.68 -15.79 -6.82
C LEU A 18 -36.01 -16.32 -8.22
N GLU A 19 -35.28 -17.36 -8.66
CA GLU A 19 -35.43 -17.95 -10.00
C GLU A 19 -36.86 -18.47 -10.25
N ASP A 20 -37.51 -18.98 -9.20
CA ASP A 20 -38.91 -19.38 -9.22
C ASP A 20 -39.67 -18.80 -8.03
N LYS A 21 -40.47 -17.75 -8.28
CA LYS A 21 -41.31 -17.11 -7.27
C LYS A 21 -42.41 -18.03 -6.73
N SER A 22 -42.81 -19.06 -7.50
CA SER A 22 -43.85 -20.01 -7.08
C SER A 22 -43.33 -21.03 -6.05
N SER A 23 -42.01 -21.17 -5.94
CA SER A 23 -41.35 -22.03 -4.94
C SER A 23 -41.23 -21.40 -3.55
N ALA A 24 -41.53 -20.10 -3.40
CA ALA A 24 -41.42 -19.39 -2.14
C ALA A 24 -42.43 -19.93 -1.12
N LYS A 25 -41.94 -20.60 -0.08
CA LYS A 25 -42.76 -21.16 1.00
C LYS A 25 -42.90 -20.15 2.14
N PRO A 26 -44.10 -19.57 2.39
CA PRO A 26 -44.33 -18.75 3.57
C PRO A 26 -44.01 -19.54 4.85
N GLY A 27 -43.29 -18.93 5.78
CA GLY A 27 -42.90 -19.57 7.04
C GLY A 27 -41.64 -20.43 6.98
N LEU A 28 -40.83 -20.36 5.91
CA LEU A 28 -39.51 -21.01 5.87
C LEU A 28 -38.62 -20.57 7.05
N PHE A 29 -38.76 -19.31 7.48
CA PHE A 29 -38.27 -18.83 8.76
C PHE A 29 -39.46 -18.67 9.71
N THR A 30 -39.40 -19.34 10.85
CA THR A 30 -40.49 -19.38 11.85
C THR A 30 -40.46 -18.19 12.81
N ASP A 31 -39.35 -17.46 12.86
CA ASP A 31 -39.13 -16.28 13.69
C ASP A 31 -38.14 -15.32 13.02
N TYR A 32 -38.09 -14.08 13.53
CA TYR A 32 -37.21 -13.03 13.02
C TYR A 32 -35.74 -13.38 13.22
N ASP A 33 -35.40 -14.04 14.32
CA ASP A 33 -34.01 -14.38 14.67
C ASP A 33 -33.42 -15.37 13.66
N GLY A 34 -34.20 -16.35 13.22
CA GLY A 34 -33.83 -17.30 12.17
C GLY A 34 -33.63 -16.64 10.81
N PHE A 35 -34.52 -15.71 10.43
CA PHE A 35 -34.34 -14.92 9.21
C PHE A 35 -33.10 -14.02 9.29
N TYR A 36 -32.90 -13.34 10.43
CA TYR A 36 -31.77 -12.44 10.65
C TYR A 36 -30.44 -13.20 10.66
N ALA A 37 -30.38 -14.37 11.30
CA ALA A 37 -29.22 -15.24 11.29
C ALA A 37 -28.87 -15.72 9.88
N PHE A 38 -29.87 -16.08 9.08
CA PHE A 38 -29.67 -16.42 7.67
C PHE A 38 -29.10 -15.24 6.88
N LEU A 39 -29.72 -14.05 6.99
CA LEU A 39 -29.26 -12.85 6.28
C LEU A 39 -27.81 -12.48 6.66
N LEU A 40 -27.48 -12.59 7.96
CA LEU A 40 -26.11 -12.37 8.43
C LEU A 40 -25.13 -13.40 7.85
N ALA A 41 -25.52 -14.67 7.78
CA ALA A 41 -24.70 -15.73 7.20
C ALA A 41 -24.47 -15.50 5.70
N THR A 42 -25.51 -15.17 4.94
CA THR A 42 -25.39 -14.87 3.50
C THR A 42 -24.55 -13.63 3.26
N HIS A 43 -24.72 -12.58 4.06
CA HIS A 43 -23.90 -11.37 3.95
C HIS A 43 -22.42 -11.66 4.23
N LYS A 44 -22.11 -12.41 5.29
CA LYS A 44 -20.73 -12.81 5.59
C LYS A 44 -20.12 -13.67 4.48
N LEU A 45 -20.90 -14.60 3.91
CA LEU A 45 -20.43 -15.42 2.79
C LEU A 45 -20.17 -14.56 1.55
N GLY A 46 -21.06 -13.63 1.23
CA GLY A 46 -20.87 -12.68 0.13
C GLY A 46 -19.59 -11.85 0.28
N GLN A 47 -19.26 -11.41 1.51
CA GLN A 47 -17.98 -10.72 1.77
C GLN A 47 -16.75 -11.58 1.46
N TYR A 48 -16.81 -12.90 1.63
CA TYR A 48 -15.73 -13.80 1.22
C TYR A 48 -15.71 -13.98 -0.30
N GLU A 49 -16.86 -14.17 -0.94
CA GLU A 49 -16.98 -14.32 -2.39
C GLU A 49 -16.50 -13.06 -3.14
N ASP A 50 -16.79 -11.87 -2.59
CA ASP A 50 -16.34 -10.58 -3.12
C ASP A 50 -14.80 -10.43 -3.11
N THR A 51 -14.07 -11.24 -2.33
CA THR A 51 -12.60 -11.26 -2.39
C THR A 51 -12.07 -11.88 -3.69
N GLY A 52 -12.89 -12.66 -4.39
CA GLY A 52 -12.51 -13.41 -5.59
C GLY A 52 -11.57 -14.58 -5.31
N LEU A 53 -11.31 -14.92 -4.04
CA LEU A 53 -10.43 -16.01 -3.65
C LEU A 53 -11.22 -17.30 -3.43
N THR A 54 -10.68 -18.40 -3.91
CA THR A 54 -11.19 -19.75 -3.63
C THR A 54 -10.81 -20.19 -2.21
N PRO A 55 -11.55 -21.13 -1.60
CA PRO A 55 -11.17 -21.70 -0.30
C PRO A 55 -9.75 -22.31 -0.28
N ALA A 56 -9.29 -22.84 -1.42
CA ALA A 56 -7.94 -23.41 -1.54
C ALA A 56 -6.86 -22.32 -1.49
N GLU A 57 -7.04 -21.20 -2.20
CA GLU A 57 -6.12 -20.06 -2.17
C GLU A 57 -6.06 -19.43 -0.76
N VAL A 58 -7.21 -19.31 -0.09
CA VAL A 58 -7.26 -18.83 1.30
C VAL A 58 -6.49 -19.77 2.24
N ALA A 59 -6.64 -21.09 2.07
CA ALA A 59 -5.91 -22.07 2.87
C ALA A 59 -4.39 -21.99 2.64
N GLU A 60 -3.95 -21.82 1.39
CA GLU A 60 -2.54 -21.63 1.05
C GLU A 60 -1.97 -20.34 1.69
N LEU A 61 -2.68 -19.22 1.59
CA LEU A 61 -2.29 -17.95 2.21
C LEU A 61 -2.27 -18.05 3.73
N ALA A 62 -3.24 -18.73 4.34
CA ALA A 62 -3.28 -18.96 5.78
C ALA A 62 -2.09 -19.81 6.25
N GLN A 63 -1.74 -20.87 5.50
CA GLN A 63 -0.57 -21.68 5.80
C GLN A 63 0.71 -20.87 5.63
N ALA A 64 0.86 -20.12 4.54
CA ALA A 64 2.03 -19.26 4.33
C ALA A 64 2.18 -18.22 5.44
N LYS A 65 1.07 -17.67 5.95
CA LYS A 65 1.08 -16.76 7.11
C LYS A 65 1.52 -17.48 8.38
N ALA A 66 1.01 -18.68 8.64
CA ALA A 66 1.40 -19.50 9.80
C ALA A 66 2.90 -19.89 9.74
N ASP A 67 3.41 -20.16 8.54
CA ASP A 67 4.82 -20.46 8.30
C ASP A 67 5.74 -19.22 8.33
N GLY A 68 5.18 -18.01 8.50
CA GLY A 68 5.95 -16.76 8.49
C GLY A 68 6.49 -16.36 7.11
N ARG A 69 5.93 -16.88 6.02
CA ARG A 69 6.34 -16.60 4.63
C ARG A 69 5.64 -15.39 4.01
N VAL A 70 4.63 -14.81 4.67
CA VAL A 70 3.89 -13.64 4.19
C VAL A 70 4.55 -12.35 4.69
N VAL A 71 4.92 -11.48 3.77
CA VAL A 71 5.48 -10.15 4.05
C VAL A 71 4.57 -9.08 3.47
N VAL A 72 4.27 -8.05 4.27
CA VAL A 72 3.57 -6.85 3.80
C VAL A 72 4.61 -5.88 3.28
N LEU A 73 4.55 -5.57 1.99
CA LEU A 73 5.46 -4.61 1.37
C LEU A 73 4.99 -3.17 1.63
N PRO A 74 5.90 -2.21 1.76
CA PRO A 74 5.57 -0.80 1.99
C PRO A 74 4.92 -0.13 0.77
N CYS A 75 5.18 -0.64 -0.44
CA CYS A 75 4.61 -0.16 -1.69
C CYS A 75 4.41 -1.31 -2.69
N LYS A 76 3.71 -1.02 -3.79
CA LYS A 76 3.48 -1.94 -4.91
C LYS A 76 4.51 -1.70 -6.02
N ARG A 77 4.64 -2.68 -6.91
CA ARG A 77 5.43 -2.52 -8.14
C ARG A 77 4.84 -1.38 -8.97
N GLY A 78 5.68 -0.47 -9.43
CA GLY A 78 5.29 0.69 -10.23
C GLY A 78 4.88 1.90 -9.41
N ASP A 79 4.77 1.78 -8.08
CA ASP A 79 4.52 2.94 -7.23
C ASP A 79 5.69 3.92 -7.30
N MET A 80 5.36 5.20 -7.26
CA MET A 80 6.35 6.26 -7.15
C MET A 80 6.80 6.37 -5.70
N VAL A 81 8.12 6.37 -5.50
CA VAL A 81 8.76 6.41 -4.19
C VAL A 81 9.75 7.57 -4.17
N TYR A 82 9.84 8.26 -3.05
CA TYR A 82 10.77 9.36 -2.85
C TYR A 82 11.93 8.90 -1.98
N PHE A 83 13.13 9.41 -2.22
CA PHE A 83 14.27 9.09 -1.37
C PHE A 83 15.18 10.28 -1.14
N ILE A 84 15.81 10.31 0.03
CA ILE A 84 16.82 11.31 0.37
C ILE A 84 18.16 10.82 -0.19
N GLY A 85 18.68 11.53 -1.18
CA GLY A 85 19.98 11.26 -1.79
C GLY A 85 20.99 12.37 -1.54
N ILE A 86 22.26 12.05 -1.72
CA ILE A 86 23.37 12.99 -1.63
C ILE A 86 23.75 13.43 -3.04
N ASN A 87 23.87 14.74 -3.25
CA ASN A 87 24.52 15.36 -4.39
C ASN A 87 25.71 16.19 -3.93
N TYR A 88 26.51 16.60 -4.92
CA TYR A 88 27.60 17.55 -4.72
C TYR A 88 27.38 18.77 -5.61
N THR A 89 27.68 19.95 -5.10
CA THR A 89 27.67 21.16 -5.93
C THR A 89 28.85 21.12 -6.90
N LYS A 90 28.78 21.93 -7.97
CA LYS A 90 29.87 22.02 -8.94
C LYS A 90 30.93 23.00 -8.44
N CYS A 91 32.21 22.69 -8.64
CA CYS A 91 33.28 23.59 -8.23
C CYS A 91 33.33 24.84 -9.11
N SER A 92 33.68 26.00 -8.55
CA SER A 92 33.74 27.26 -9.29
C SER A 92 34.89 27.29 -10.31
N ALA A 93 36.00 26.60 -10.03
CA ALA A 93 37.19 26.59 -10.87
C ALA A 93 37.01 25.82 -12.19
N TYR A 94 36.35 24.65 -12.15
CA TYR A 94 36.26 23.74 -13.31
C TYR A 94 34.83 23.41 -13.72
N GLY A 95 33.81 23.79 -12.93
CA GLY A 95 32.40 23.57 -13.26
C GLY A 95 31.96 22.11 -13.24
N THR A 96 32.76 21.21 -12.65
CA THR A 96 32.49 19.77 -12.57
C THR A 96 31.85 19.42 -11.22
N GLU A 97 30.98 18.41 -11.20
CA GLU A 97 30.46 17.83 -9.95
C GLU A 97 31.62 17.19 -9.18
N TYR A 98 31.56 17.22 -7.86
CA TYR A 98 32.59 16.58 -7.04
C TYR A 98 32.58 15.07 -7.28
N ASP A 99 33.71 14.57 -7.77
CA ASP A 99 34.10 13.19 -7.63
C ASP A 99 35.45 13.14 -6.90
N GLU A 100 35.68 12.08 -6.12
CA GLU A 100 36.90 11.92 -5.30
C GLU A 100 38.19 11.94 -6.13
N VAL A 101 38.11 11.76 -7.45
CA VAL A 101 39.24 11.74 -8.38
C VAL A 101 39.55 13.15 -8.92
N CYS A 102 38.53 13.96 -9.20
CA CYS A 102 38.61 15.31 -9.75
C CYS A 102 39.14 16.31 -8.71
N CYS A 103 38.70 16.22 -7.45
CA CYS A 103 39.16 17.16 -6.42
C CYS A 103 40.49 16.76 -5.74
N ALA A 104 41.04 15.56 -6.01
CA ALA A 104 42.34 15.13 -5.51
C ALA A 104 43.55 15.69 -6.29
N GLY A 105 43.32 16.47 -7.36
CA GLY A 105 44.38 17.04 -8.20
C GLY A 105 44.11 18.45 -8.71
N CYS A 106 43.14 19.16 -8.13
CA CYS A 106 42.88 20.57 -8.48
C CYS A 106 44.03 21.46 -7.97
N GLU A 107 44.48 22.40 -8.79
CA GLU A 107 45.49 23.41 -8.39
C GLU A 107 44.92 24.40 -7.36
N GLU A 108 43.62 24.68 -7.48
CA GLU A 108 42.85 25.53 -6.56
C GLU A 108 42.03 24.68 -5.58
N PRO A 109 41.84 25.14 -4.32
CA PRO A 109 41.04 24.42 -3.34
C PRO A 109 39.60 24.24 -3.82
N CYS A 110 39.15 22.99 -3.88
CA CYS A 110 37.80 22.61 -4.32
C CYS A 110 36.74 23.14 -3.33
N ASP A 111 35.81 23.96 -3.82
CA ASP A 111 34.72 24.62 -3.07
C ASP A 111 33.37 23.89 -3.19
N SER A 112 33.38 22.64 -3.66
CA SER A 112 32.17 21.84 -3.75
C SER A 112 31.66 21.45 -2.36
N GLU A 113 30.34 21.53 -2.20
CA GLU A 113 29.62 21.21 -0.99
C GLU A 113 28.69 20.01 -1.19
N LYS A 114 28.58 19.21 -0.14
CA LYS A 114 27.65 18.07 -0.09
C LYS A 114 26.25 18.57 0.24
N THR A 115 25.31 18.35 -0.67
CA THR A 115 23.89 18.70 -0.48
C THR A 115 23.03 17.45 -0.43
N ARG A 116 21.99 17.45 0.41
CA ARG A 116 20.99 16.38 0.45
C ARG A 116 19.69 16.90 -0.15
N ASN A 117 19.13 16.16 -1.09
CA ASN A 117 17.84 16.50 -1.69
C ASN A 117 16.92 15.28 -1.76
N VAL A 118 15.63 15.55 -1.94
CA VAL A 118 14.63 14.52 -2.19
C VAL A 118 14.55 14.26 -3.69
N TYR A 119 14.74 12.99 -4.06
CA TYR A 119 14.57 12.49 -5.42
C TYR A 119 13.35 11.60 -5.51
N MET A 120 12.93 11.36 -6.75
CA MET A 120 11.83 10.48 -7.07
C MET A 120 12.35 9.30 -7.90
N THR A 121 11.87 8.10 -7.60
CA THR A 121 12.14 6.88 -8.33
C THR A 121 10.87 6.02 -8.39
N GLN A 122 10.91 4.92 -9.12
CA GLN A 122 9.80 3.99 -9.22
C GLN A 122 10.21 2.65 -8.61
N ALA A 123 9.27 1.99 -7.91
CA ALA A 123 9.46 0.64 -7.42
C ALA A 123 9.43 -0.38 -8.59
N GLU A 124 10.56 -0.56 -9.26
CA GLU A 124 10.67 -1.32 -10.52
C GLU A 124 10.19 -2.77 -10.42
N ASP A 125 10.61 -3.47 -9.36
CA ASP A 125 10.24 -4.86 -9.12
C ASP A 125 10.20 -5.21 -7.62
N THR A 126 9.64 -6.38 -7.30
CA THR A 126 9.53 -6.87 -5.92
C THR A 126 10.89 -7.05 -5.25
N ARG A 127 11.94 -7.45 -6.00
CA ARG A 127 13.29 -7.64 -5.46
C ARG A 127 13.90 -6.30 -5.05
N TRP A 128 13.67 -5.24 -5.81
CA TRP A 128 14.10 -3.89 -5.48
C TRP A 128 13.48 -3.43 -4.15
N ILE A 129 12.18 -3.67 -3.97
CA ILE A 129 11.44 -3.33 -2.73
C ILE A 129 12.01 -4.15 -1.56
N LEU A 130 12.18 -5.46 -1.73
CA LEU A 130 12.69 -6.35 -0.69
C LEU A 130 14.10 -5.97 -0.22
N ARG A 131 15.00 -5.60 -1.14
CA ARG A 131 16.37 -5.17 -0.79
C ARG A 131 16.42 -3.88 0.03
N ARG A 132 15.35 -3.08 0.01
CA ARG A 132 15.25 -1.77 0.66
C ARG A 132 14.24 -1.73 1.80
N LEU A 133 13.68 -2.88 2.21
CA LEU A 133 12.67 -2.94 3.27
C LEU A 133 13.07 -2.17 4.54
N ASN A 134 14.33 -2.28 4.95
CA ASN A 134 14.85 -1.61 6.15
C ASN A 134 15.19 -0.13 5.94
N ASP A 135 15.19 0.34 4.70
CA ASP A 135 15.48 1.72 4.32
C ASP A 135 14.19 2.54 4.14
N PHE A 136 13.03 1.89 3.99
CA PHE A 136 11.72 2.55 4.01
C PHE A 136 11.45 3.19 5.38
N GLY A 137 10.94 4.42 5.37
CA GLY A 137 10.72 5.26 6.55
C GLY A 137 11.99 5.94 7.08
N ARG A 138 13.17 5.64 6.52
CA ARG A 138 14.46 6.27 6.88
C ARG A 138 15.05 7.06 5.72
N ILE A 139 15.18 6.39 4.58
CA ILE A 139 15.77 6.93 3.35
C ILE A 139 14.71 7.00 2.26
N TYR A 140 13.85 5.98 2.16
CA TYR A 140 12.76 5.90 1.17
C TYR A 140 11.40 6.19 1.82
N PHE A 141 10.54 6.91 1.11
CA PHE A 141 9.24 7.39 1.58
C PHE A 141 8.19 7.27 0.46
N ILE A 142 6.93 7.07 0.83
CA ILE A 142 5.84 6.93 -0.14
C ILE A 142 5.44 8.30 -0.69
N THR A 143 5.49 9.34 0.15
CA THR A 143 5.17 10.70 -0.26
C THR A 143 6.39 11.61 -0.25
N ARG A 144 6.35 12.65 -1.10
CA ARG A 144 7.38 13.69 -1.13
C ARG A 144 7.41 14.49 0.18
N GLU A 145 6.24 14.78 0.74
CA GLU A 145 6.09 15.56 1.97
C GLU A 145 6.75 14.86 3.16
N GLU A 146 6.59 13.54 3.29
CA GLU A 146 7.29 12.74 4.31
C GLU A 146 8.80 12.79 4.14
N ALA A 147 9.29 12.66 2.90
CA ALA A 147 10.72 12.74 2.62
C ALA A 147 11.31 14.12 2.95
N GLU A 148 10.62 15.21 2.58
CA GLU A 148 11.05 16.58 2.87
C GLU A 148 10.99 16.91 4.36
N LYS A 149 10.02 16.33 5.09
CA LYS A 149 9.94 16.46 6.54
C LYS A 149 11.10 15.73 7.22
N ALA A 150 11.37 14.48 6.82
CA ALA A 150 12.47 13.69 7.36
C ALA A 150 13.83 14.34 7.08
N LEU A 151 14.01 14.93 5.89
CA LEU A 151 15.21 15.70 5.56
C LEU A 151 15.40 16.89 6.50
N ARG A 152 14.36 17.71 6.69
CA ARG A 152 14.39 18.86 7.61
C ARG A 152 14.71 18.46 9.05
N GLU A 153 14.12 17.38 9.55
CA GLU A 153 14.41 16.86 10.89
C GLU A 153 15.86 16.38 11.01
N SER A 154 16.41 15.72 9.98
CA SER A 154 17.79 15.27 9.98
C SER A 154 18.80 16.41 9.95
N ASP A 155 18.50 17.50 9.24
CA ASP A 155 19.36 18.68 9.16
C ASP A 155 19.32 19.48 10.47
N ASN A 156 18.14 19.60 11.11
CA ASN A 156 18.02 20.24 12.42
C ASN A 156 18.77 19.48 13.52
N ASN A 157 18.73 18.14 13.51
CA ASN A 157 19.46 17.31 14.47
C ASN A 157 20.98 17.29 14.26
N ALA A 158 21.48 17.78 13.12
CA ALA A 158 22.91 17.91 12.86
C ALA A 158 23.52 19.23 13.36
N ILE A 159 22.68 20.14 13.89
CA ILE A 159 23.07 21.50 14.35
C ILE A 159 23.15 21.58 15.89
N ASP A 160 22.68 20.57 16.62
CA ASP A 160 22.90 20.36 18.07
C ASP A 160 24.13 19.47 18.35
#